data_AF-A0A3R5SP73-F1
#
_entry.id   AF-A0A3R5SP73-F1
#
_cell.length_a   1.000
_cell.length_b   1.000
_cell.length_c   1.000
_cell.angle_alpha   90.00
_cell.angle_beta   90.00
_cell.angle_gamma   90.00
#
_symmetry.space_group_name_H-M   'P 1'
#
loop_
_entity.id
_entity.type
_entity.pdbx_description
1 polymer ?
#
loop_
_entity_poly.entity_id
_entity_poly.type
_entity_poly.pdbx_seq_one_letter_code
_entity_poly.pdbx_strand_id
1 'polypeptide(L)'
;MPTGYVVGITQRNWREYVAAFAQDEKTGQKGGKVLVIPWDYRIPKIRISTRQVEKLKDDRIIVRIDSWDIDSQYPNGHFIRSLGKIGELETEISAILIENNISVPPFSDAQMKELPVDTPDNPWKIEDVELKKRRDLRDSHLIFSIDPKGCEDVDDTLSVRHLENGNIELGVHIADVTHFVKPGSLTDQEAKKRSTTVYLADRRYDMLPEYHTITFMNIHLEVHFLCFRYAVSVIWELDLKYEVVDVWYGKTIIRSQYKLFYEQTVINLQCYEAPTAYQKRKKKKISLAQLVHDGASQAEIVDNVPELQDLSGEQLVT
;
A
#
# COMPACT_ATOMS: atom_id res chain seq x y z
N MET A 1 -12.97 39.96 11.78
CA MET A 1 -12.54 38.82 10.93
C MET A 1 -11.81 39.38 9.73
N PRO A 2 -10.58 38.94 9.45
CA PRO A 2 -9.94 39.26 8.18
C PRO A 2 -10.75 38.63 7.04
N THR A 3 -11.05 39.42 6.02
CA THR A 3 -11.71 39.00 4.78
C THR A 3 -10.81 39.37 3.60
N GLY A 4 -10.97 38.68 2.47
CA GLY A 4 -10.17 38.91 1.27
C GLY A 4 -10.95 38.62 -0.01
N TYR A 5 -10.43 39.09 -1.13
CA TYR A 5 -10.97 38.82 -2.47
C TYR A 5 -9.82 38.51 -3.43
N VAL A 6 -10.09 37.66 -4.42
CA VAL A 6 -9.10 37.23 -5.41
C VAL A 6 -8.91 38.36 -6.43
N VAL A 7 -7.68 38.88 -6.56
CA VAL A 7 -7.32 39.94 -7.51
C VAL A 7 -6.57 39.42 -8.74
N GLY A 8 -6.09 38.19 -8.68
CA GLY A 8 -5.29 37.60 -9.75
C GLY A 8 -4.95 36.15 -9.46
N ILE A 9 -4.60 35.42 -10.52
CA ILE A 9 -4.16 34.04 -10.44
C ILE A 9 -2.72 33.98 -10.92
N THR A 10 -1.79 33.65 -10.03
CA THR A 10 -0.36 33.55 -10.34
C THR A 10 -0.06 32.30 -11.16
N GLN A 11 -0.69 31.18 -10.80
CA GLN A 11 -0.52 29.90 -11.48
C GLN A 11 -1.84 29.14 -11.51
N ARG A 12 -2.20 28.63 -12.69
CA ARG A 12 -3.32 27.70 -12.85
C ARG A 12 -2.80 26.28 -12.68
N ASN A 13 -3.50 25.47 -11.90
CA ASN A 13 -3.23 24.04 -11.74
C ASN A 13 -4.41 23.22 -12.28
N TRP A 14 -4.73 23.43 -13.56
CA TRP A 14 -5.79 22.66 -14.22
C TRP A 14 -5.28 21.27 -14.57
N ARG A 15 -6.14 20.28 -14.35
CA ARG A 15 -5.89 18.88 -14.66
C ARG A 15 -6.98 18.33 -15.58
N GLU A 16 -6.88 17.05 -15.86
CA GLU A 16 -7.97 16.27 -16.44
C GLU A 16 -9.04 16.02 -15.37
N TYR A 17 -10.29 16.28 -15.71
CA TYR A 17 -11.44 16.10 -14.83
C TYR A 17 -12.37 15.06 -15.43
N VAL A 18 -12.81 14.12 -14.60
CA VAL A 18 -13.89 13.20 -14.92
C VAL A 18 -15.21 13.96 -14.81
N ALA A 19 -16.06 13.83 -15.82
CA ALA A 19 -17.34 14.50 -15.88
C ALA A 19 -18.41 13.60 -16.51
N ALA A 20 -19.67 14.01 -16.38
CA ALA A 20 -20.82 13.41 -17.06
C ALA A 20 -21.69 14.51 -17.68
N PHE A 21 -22.53 14.16 -18.65
CA PHE A 21 -23.50 15.10 -19.21
C PHE A 21 -24.64 15.36 -18.22
N ALA A 22 -25.16 16.58 -18.19
CA ALA A 22 -26.34 16.91 -17.40
C ALA A 22 -27.59 16.24 -18.01
N GLN A 23 -28.38 15.52 -17.21
CA GLN A 23 -29.54 14.75 -17.68
C GLN A 23 -30.69 15.62 -18.25
N ASP A 24 -30.78 16.89 -17.84
CA ASP A 24 -31.94 17.76 -18.11
C ASP A 24 -31.68 18.88 -19.14
N GLU A 25 -30.47 19.00 -19.70
CA GLU A 25 -30.24 20.02 -20.73
C GLU A 25 -30.75 19.52 -22.08
N LYS A 26 -31.85 20.14 -22.55
CA LYS A 26 -32.38 19.93 -23.91
C LYS A 26 -31.25 20.15 -24.92
N THR A 27 -30.74 19.06 -25.46
CA THR A 27 -29.75 19.03 -26.53
C THR A 27 -30.35 19.72 -27.75
N GLY A 28 -29.99 21.00 -27.94
CA GLY A 28 -30.25 21.70 -29.19
C GLY A 28 -29.61 20.90 -30.32
N GLN A 29 -30.43 20.26 -31.14
CA GLN A 29 -30.03 19.50 -32.32
C GLN A 29 -29.32 20.44 -33.31
N LYS A 30 -28.00 20.58 -33.18
CA LYS A 30 -26.98 21.00 -34.18
C LYS A 30 -25.76 21.57 -33.45
N GLY A 31 -24.79 20.71 -33.10
CA GLY A 31 -23.41 21.12 -32.73
C GLY A 31 -23.30 22.22 -31.67
N GLY A 32 -24.08 22.13 -30.60
CA GLY A 32 -24.13 23.13 -29.53
C GLY A 32 -23.02 22.96 -28.51
N LYS A 33 -22.66 24.08 -27.86
CA LYS A 33 -21.92 24.05 -26.59
C LYS A 33 -22.83 23.43 -25.53
N VAL A 34 -22.33 22.47 -24.76
CA VAL A 34 -23.07 21.74 -23.73
C VAL A 34 -22.32 21.84 -22.40
N LEU A 35 -23.05 21.86 -21.29
CA LEU A 35 -22.45 21.80 -19.97
C LEU A 35 -22.28 20.35 -19.51
N VAL A 36 -21.10 20.06 -19.00
CA VAL A 36 -20.79 18.80 -18.32
C VAL A 36 -20.56 19.08 -16.84
N ILE A 37 -20.91 18.09 -16.02
CA ILE A 37 -20.83 18.14 -14.57
C ILE A 37 -19.60 17.34 -14.15
N PRO A 38 -18.54 17.99 -13.63
CA PRO A 38 -17.39 17.29 -13.05
C PRO A 38 -17.80 16.40 -11.89
N TRP A 39 -17.04 15.34 -11.66
CA TRP A 39 -17.19 14.48 -10.48
C TRP A 39 -16.90 15.25 -9.19
N ASP A 40 -15.82 16.04 -9.20
CA ASP A 40 -15.45 16.89 -8.07
C ASP A 40 -16.42 18.08 -7.96
N TYR A 41 -17.29 18.05 -6.93
CA TYR A 41 -18.30 19.08 -6.69
C TYR A 41 -17.71 20.49 -6.44
N ARG A 42 -16.41 20.58 -6.14
CA ARG A 42 -15.70 21.86 -5.96
C ARG A 42 -15.42 22.54 -7.30
N ILE A 43 -15.53 21.82 -8.41
CA ILE A 43 -15.31 22.33 -9.76
C ILE A 43 -16.67 22.70 -10.37
N PRO A 44 -16.82 23.92 -10.92
CA PRO A 44 -18.06 24.33 -11.58
C PRO A 44 -18.28 23.51 -12.86
N LYS A 45 -19.53 23.51 -13.36
CA LYS A 45 -19.85 22.92 -14.67
C LYS A 45 -18.92 23.47 -15.75
N ILE A 46 -18.50 22.61 -16.66
CA ILE A 46 -17.55 22.95 -17.73
C ILE A 46 -18.32 22.97 -19.05
N ARG A 47 -18.13 24.01 -19.85
CA ARG A 47 -18.72 24.13 -21.18
C ARG A 47 -17.81 23.49 -22.21
N ILE A 48 -18.30 22.47 -22.92
CA ILE A 48 -17.58 21.80 -24.00
C ILE A 48 -18.34 21.89 -25.33
N SER A 49 -17.61 21.85 -26.44
CA SER A 49 -18.19 21.78 -27.79
C SER A 49 -18.11 20.34 -28.31
N THR A 50 -19.25 19.64 -28.44
CA THR A 50 -19.27 18.29 -29.00
C THR A 50 -20.53 18.02 -29.81
N ARG A 51 -20.41 17.17 -30.84
CA ARG A 51 -21.53 16.67 -31.65
C ARG A 51 -22.01 15.28 -31.22
N GLN A 52 -21.30 14.65 -30.28
CA GLN A 52 -21.50 13.25 -29.90
C GLN A 52 -22.29 13.07 -28.60
N VAL A 53 -23.11 14.06 -28.21
CA VAL A 53 -23.84 14.07 -26.93
C VAL A 53 -24.69 12.81 -26.77
N GLU A 54 -25.48 12.46 -27.79
CA GLU A 54 -26.35 11.27 -27.73
C GLU A 54 -25.59 9.96 -27.51
N LYS A 55 -24.34 9.88 -28.00
CA LYS A 55 -23.50 8.69 -27.82
C LYS A 55 -22.89 8.62 -26.43
N LEU A 56 -22.51 9.77 -25.88
CA LEU A 56 -21.72 9.89 -24.65
C LEU A 56 -22.55 10.25 -23.41
N LYS A 57 -23.87 10.45 -23.54
CA LYS A 57 -24.74 10.89 -22.44
C LYS A 57 -24.71 9.99 -21.20
N ASP A 58 -24.51 8.70 -21.40
CA ASP A 58 -24.48 7.67 -20.35
C ASP A 58 -23.05 7.25 -19.99
N ASP A 59 -22.04 7.98 -20.49
CA ASP A 59 -20.63 7.66 -20.29
C ASP A 59 -20.00 8.60 -19.26
N ARG A 60 -19.03 8.07 -18.49
CA ARG A 60 -18.03 8.90 -17.82
C ARG A 60 -17.06 9.41 -18.89
N ILE A 61 -16.83 10.71 -18.93
CA ILE A 61 -15.93 11.34 -19.89
C ILE A 61 -14.83 12.11 -19.18
N ILE A 62 -13.71 12.30 -19.87
CA ILE A 62 -12.64 13.17 -19.40
C ILE A 62 -12.67 14.47 -20.17
N VAL A 63 -12.62 15.57 -19.43
CA VAL A 63 -12.56 16.93 -19.97
C VAL A 63 -11.41 17.70 -19.36
N ARG A 64 -10.90 18.68 -20.09
CA ARG A 64 -9.87 19.60 -19.62
C ARG A 64 -10.33 21.04 -19.83
N ILE A 65 -10.08 21.88 -18.82
CA ILE A 65 -10.37 23.30 -18.89
C ILE A 65 -9.27 23.99 -19.71
N ASP A 66 -9.68 24.83 -20.67
CA ASP A 66 -8.80 25.58 -21.57
C ASP A 66 -8.74 27.06 -21.22
N SER A 67 -9.89 27.63 -20.85
CA SER A 67 -10.02 29.07 -20.58
C SER A 67 -11.21 29.35 -19.69
N TRP A 68 -11.17 30.50 -19.02
CA TRP A 68 -12.32 31.02 -18.29
C TRP A 68 -12.39 32.53 -18.51
N ASP A 69 -13.24 32.93 -19.45
CA ASP A 69 -13.43 34.33 -19.82
C ASP A 69 -14.16 35.10 -18.71
N ILE A 70 -13.87 36.39 -18.57
CA ILE A 70 -14.34 37.23 -17.45
C ILE A 70 -15.86 37.42 -17.44
N ASP A 71 -16.49 37.34 -18.62
CA ASP A 71 -17.92 37.45 -18.85
C ASP A 71 -18.63 36.08 -18.80
N SER A 72 -17.89 34.99 -18.60
CA SER A 72 -18.45 33.65 -18.58
C SER A 72 -18.66 33.13 -17.16
N GLN A 73 -19.89 32.68 -16.90
CA GLN A 73 -20.20 31.97 -15.65
C GLN A 73 -19.51 30.61 -15.54
N TYR A 74 -19.23 29.96 -16.68
CA TYR A 74 -18.65 28.61 -16.74
C TYR A 74 -17.37 28.62 -17.58
N PRO A 75 -16.31 27.89 -17.15
CA PRO A 75 -15.11 27.72 -17.95
C PRO A 75 -15.41 27.00 -19.26
N ASN A 76 -14.62 27.32 -20.29
CA ASN A 76 -14.59 26.56 -21.54
C ASN A 76 -13.53 25.46 -21.44
N GLY A 77 -13.87 24.29 -21.94
CA GLY A 77 -12.97 23.16 -22.05
C GLY A 77 -13.24 22.31 -23.27
N HIS A 78 -12.48 21.24 -23.40
CA HIS A 78 -12.65 20.25 -24.45
C HIS A 78 -12.71 18.83 -23.90
N PHE A 79 -13.34 17.96 -24.69
CA PHE A 79 -13.40 16.53 -24.44
C PHE A 79 -12.07 15.87 -24.84
N ILE A 80 -11.56 14.97 -24.00
CA ILE A 80 -10.36 14.19 -24.26
C ILE A 80 -10.74 12.78 -24.72
N ARG A 81 -11.43 12.02 -23.86
CA ARG A 81 -11.83 10.63 -24.13
C ARG A 81 -13.02 10.19 -23.27
N SER A 82 -13.71 9.14 -23.72
CA SER A 82 -14.70 8.42 -22.92
C SER A 82 -13.99 7.35 -22.09
N LEU A 83 -14.41 7.16 -20.84
CA LEU A 83 -13.94 6.10 -19.96
C LEU A 83 -14.78 4.83 -20.13
N GLY A 84 -16.10 4.96 -20.28
CA GLY A 84 -17.04 3.86 -20.34
C GLY A 84 -18.38 4.24 -19.73
N LYS A 85 -19.28 3.28 -19.54
CA LYS A 85 -20.63 3.57 -19.05
C LYS A 85 -20.64 3.87 -17.56
N ILE A 86 -21.49 4.82 -17.17
CA ILE A 86 -21.71 5.15 -15.76
C ILE A 86 -22.25 3.92 -15.02
N GLY A 87 -21.65 3.60 -13.87
CA GLY A 87 -22.02 2.44 -13.06
C GLY A 87 -21.31 1.13 -13.43
N GLU A 88 -20.50 1.08 -14.49
CA GLU A 88 -19.61 -0.06 -14.74
C GLU A 88 -18.39 -0.01 -13.81
N LEU A 89 -18.05 -1.14 -13.19
CA LEU A 89 -16.97 -1.23 -12.20
C LEU A 89 -15.64 -0.66 -12.71
N GLU A 90 -15.15 -1.12 -13.87
CA GLU A 90 -13.87 -0.65 -14.44
C GLU A 90 -13.89 0.86 -14.77
N THR A 91 -15.04 1.37 -15.19
CA THR A 91 -15.23 2.79 -15.50
C THR A 91 -15.13 3.65 -14.24
N GLU A 92 -15.81 3.22 -13.17
CA GLU A 92 -15.84 3.94 -11.89
C GLU A 92 -14.48 3.84 -11.16
N ILE A 93 -13.81 2.69 -11.21
CA ILE A 93 -12.42 2.56 -10.72
C ILE A 93 -11.50 3.52 -11.48
N SER A 94 -11.55 3.50 -12.82
CA SER A 94 -10.73 4.39 -13.65
C SER A 94 -11.01 5.87 -13.36
N ALA A 95 -12.26 6.23 -13.10
CA ALA A 95 -12.64 7.58 -12.73
C ALA A 95 -12.00 8.02 -11.40
N ILE A 96 -12.06 7.17 -10.36
CA ILE A 96 -11.47 7.46 -9.05
C ILE A 96 -9.94 7.61 -9.15
N LEU A 97 -9.27 6.75 -9.92
CA LEU A 97 -7.82 6.83 -10.10
C LEU A 97 -7.43 8.16 -10.75
N ILE A 98 -8.13 8.58 -11.80
CA ILE A 98 -7.83 9.82 -12.53
C ILE A 98 -8.13 11.06 -11.66
N GLU A 99 -9.24 11.06 -10.92
CA GLU A 99 -9.58 12.17 -10.02
C GLU A 99 -8.54 12.37 -8.91
N ASN A 100 -7.89 11.30 -8.47
CA ASN A 100 -6.84 11.33 -7.47
C ASN A 100 -5.42 11.40 -8.08
N ASN A 101 -5.30 11.64 -9.39
CA ASN A 101 -4.02 11.67 -10.13
C ASN A 101 -3.16 10.40 -9.93
N ILE A 102 -3.79 9.25 -9.75
CA ILE A 102 -3.12 7.95 -9.60
C ILE A 102 -2.92 7.37 -10.99
N SER A 103 -1.65 7.28 -11.42
CA SER A 103 -1.28 6.70 -12.71
C SER A 103 -0.66 5.31 -12.50
N VAL A 104 -1.32 4.30 -13.04
CA VAL A 104 -0.97 2.88 -12.86
C VAL A 104 -0.94 2.16 -14.22
N PRO A 105 -0.10 2.61 -15.16
CA PRO A 105 0.05 1.91 -16.44
C PRO A 105 0.61 0.49 -16.20
N PRO A 106 0.39 -0.47 -17.12
CA PRO A 106 1.11 -1.74 -17.06
C PRO A 106 2.63 -1.49 -17.08
N PHE A 107 3.38 -2.30 -16.32
CA PHE A 107 4.83 -2.25 -16.37
C PHE A 107 5.34 -2.65 -17.76
N SER A 108 6.30 -1.90 -18.27
CA SER A 108 6.94 -2.18 -19.57
C SER A 108 7.89 -3.38 -19.49
N ASP A 109 8.08 -4.07 -20.60
CA ASP A 109 9.02 -5.20 -20.71
C ASP A 109 10.45 -4.83 -20.26
N ALA A 110 10.85 -3.56 -20.45
CA ALA A 110 12.16 -3.08 -20.03
C ALA A 110 12.27 -3.00 -18.50
N GLN A 111 11.22 -2.58 -17.81
CA GLN A 111 11.15 -2.59 -16.33
C GLN A 111 11.13 -4.02 -15.81
N MET A 112 10.32 -4.90 -16.42
CA MET A 112 10.26 -6.32 -16.03
C MET A 112 11.63 -7.01 -16.11
N LYS A 113 12.43 -6.72 -17.15
CA LYS A 113 13.75 -7.30 -17.37
C LYS A 113 14.83 -6.85 -16.38
N GLU A 114 14.60 -5.78 -15.61
CA GLU A 114 15.55 -5.35 -14.57
C GLU A 114 15.48 -6.23 -13.32
N LEU A 115 14.38 -6.96 -13.12
CA LEU A 115 14.17 -7.82 -11.98
C LEU A 115 14.54 -9.27 -12.32
N PRO A 116 15.03 -10.04 -11.33
CA PRO A 116 15.31 -11.46 -11.53
C PRO A 116 14.02 -12.23 -11.81
N VAL A 117 14.11 -13.27 -12.63
CA VAL A 117 12.99 -14.16 -12.96
C VAL A 117 12.87 -15.25 -11.91
N ASP A 118 11.72 -15.33 -11.21
CA ASP A 118 11.30 -16.55 -10.47
C ASP A 118 10.23 -17.21 -11.28
N THR A 119 10.53 -18.36 -11.83
CA THR A 119 9.49 -19.25 -12.32
C THR A 119 9.72 -20.64 -11.76
N PRO A 120 8.68 -21.48 -11.67
CA PRO A 120 8.85 -22.88 -11.30
C PRO A 120 9.93 -23.60 -12.14
N ASP A 121 10.08 -23.20 -13.41
CA ASP A 121 11.08 -23.74 -14.34
C ASP A 121 12.49 -23.12 -14.15
N ASN A 122 12.58 -21.90 -13.62
CA ASN A 122 13.82 -21.20 -13.36
C ASN A 122 13.75 -20.47 -12.00
N PRO A 123 13.83 -21.22 -10.89
CA PRO A 123 13.77 -20.62 -9.57
C PRO A 123 15.07 -19.87 -9.31
N TRP A 124 14.96 -18.64 -8.80
CA TRP A 124 16.17 -17.91 -8.42
C TRP A 124 16.80 -18.52 -7.18
N LYS A 125 18.10 -18.26 -7.11
CA LYS A 125 18.96 -18.80 -6.08
C LYS A 125 19.81 -17.67 -5.55
N ILE A 126 20.17 -17.82 -4.28
CA ILE A 126 21.14 -16.94 -3.65
C ILE A 126 22.49 -17.10 -4.37
N GLU A 127 23.13 -15.96 -4.64
CA GLU A 127 24.45 -15.92 -5.23
C GLU A 127 25.54 -16.20 -4.18
N ASP A 128 26.55 -16.99 -4.54
CA ASP A 128 27.68 -17.32 -3.66
C ASP A 128 28.43 -16.08 -3.15
N VAL A 129 28.42 -15.00 -3.94
CA VAL A 129 29.03 -13.72 -3.57
C VAL A 129 28.27 -13.06 -2.42
N GLU A 130 26.94 -13.17 -2.40
CA GLU A 130 26.10 -12.57 -1.36
C GLU A 130 26.15 -13.40 -0.07
N LEU A 131 26.33 -14.73 -0.13
CA LEU A 131 26.58 -15.58 1.03
C LEU A 131 27.80 -15.13 1.84
N LYS A 132 28.82 -14.56 1.18
CA LYS A 132 30.04 -14.07 1.85
C LYS A 132 29.88 -12.67 2.46
N LYS A 133 28.92 -11.88 1.98
CA LYS A 133 28.72 -10.49 2.38
C LYS A 133 27.64 -10.32 3.45
N ARG A 134 26.66 -11.23 3.47
CA ARG A 134 25.50 -11.17 4.35
C ARG A 134 25.68 -12.10 5.53
N ARG A 135 25.14 -11.71 6.70
CA ARG A 135 25.09 -12.61 7.85
C ARG A 135 24.02 -13.69 7.61
N ASP A 136 24.42 -14.95 7.71
CA ASP A 136 23.53 -16.08 7.47
C ASP A 136 22.74 -16.45 8.75
N LEU A 137 21.42 -16.32 8.68
CA LEU A 137 20.51 -16.61 9.80
C LEU A 137 19.62 -17.85 9.55
N ARG A 138 19.77 -18.51 8.40
CA ARG A 138 18.82 -19.54 7.91
C ARG A 138 18.60 -20.73 8.84
N ASP A 139 19.66 -21.12 9.54
CA ASP A 139 19.68 -22.29 10.44
C ASP A 139 19.87 -21.89 11.90
N SER A 140 20.31 -20.66 12.17
CA SER A 140 20.58 -20.19 13.53
C SER A 140 19.36 -19.54 14.20
N HIS A 141 18.36 -19.12 13.42
CA HIS A 141 17.17 -18.41 13.91
C HIS A 141 15.89 -19.06 13.41
N LEU A 142 14.91 -19.14 14.31
CA LEU A 142 13.52 -19.41 13.95
C LEU A 142 12.87 -18.09 13.52
N ILE A 143 12.62 -17.93 12.22
CA ILE A 143 12.08 -16.71 11.64
C ILE A 143 10.65 -16.96 11.14
N PHE A 144 9.73 -16.03 11.41
CA PHE A 144 8.33 -16.14 11.03
C PHE A 144 7.72 -14.76 10.71
N SER A 145 6.65 -14.71 9.92
CA SER A 145 5.84 -13.50 9.69
C SER A 145 4.50 -13.59 10.42
N ILE A 146 3.87 -12.44 10.66
CA ILE A 146 2.49 -12.33 11.16
C ILE A 146 1.78 -11.32 10.26
N ASP A 147 0.82 -11.79 9.46
CA ASP A 147 0.19 -10.98 8.42
C ASP A 147 -1.34 -11.11 8.46
N PRO A 148 -2.09 -10.15 7.88
CA PRO A 148 -3.51 -10.34 7.62
C PRO A 148 -3.76 -11.58 6.76
N LYS A 149 -4.93 -12.21 6.95
CA LYS A 149 -5.34 -13.31 6.09
C LYS A 149 -5.48 -12.83 4.64
N GLY A 150 -4.84 -13.53 3.71
CA GLY A 150 -4.80 -13.14 2.30
C GLY A 150 -3.75 -12.09 1.94
N CYS A 151 -2.87 -11.71 2.88
CA CYS A 151 -1.69 -10.89 2.56
C CYS A 151 -0.83 -11.60 1.51
N GLU A 152 -0.50 -10.91 0.44
CA GLU A 152 0.30 -11.43 -0.68
C GLU A 152 1.71 -10.84 -0.72
N ASP A 153 2.04 -9.94 0.19
CA ASP A 153 3.24 -9.09 0.19
C ASP A 153 3.79 -9.00 1.62
N VAL A 154 4.50 -10.05 2.04
CA VAL A 154 5.14 -10.13 3.35
C VAL A 154 6.47 -9.39 3.29
N ASP A 155 6.48 -8.18 3.83
CA ASP A 155 7.63 -7.28 3.85
C ASP A 155 8.52 -7.49 5.08
N ASP A 156 7.96 -7.96 6.20
CA ASP A 156 8.64 -8.11 7.48
C ASP A 156 8.51 -9.50 8.10
N THR A 157 9.54 -9.87 8.86
CA THR A 157 9.58 -11.08 9.67
C THR A 157 10.28 -10.83 11.00
N LEU A 158 10.02 -11.72 11.95
CA LEU A 158 10.49 -11.64 13.32
C LEU A 158 11.26 -12.91 13.70
N SER A 159 12.25 -12.76 14.58
CA SER A 159 12.83 -13.87 15.34
C SER A 159 13.02 -13.49 16.80
N VAL A 160 12.87 -14.46 17.68
CA VAL A 160 13.09 -14.28 19.13
C VAL A 160 13.78 -15.51 19.68
N ARG A 161 14.86 -15.32 20.47
CA ARG A 161 15.49 -16.40 21.23
C ARG A 161 16.10 -15.92 22.53
N HIS A 162 16.27 -16.84 23.48
CA HIS A 162 17.03 -16.58 24.70
C HIS A 162 18.54 -16.78 24.45
N LEU A 163 19.34 -15.89 25.00
CA LEU A 163 20.79 -15.96 25.00
C LEU A 163 21.31 -16.69 26.24
N GLU A 164 22.53 -17.22 26.18
CA GLU A 164 23.16 -17.99 27.27
C GLU A 164 23.37 -17.14 28.54
N ASN A 165 23.55 -15.82 28.38
CA ASN A 165 23.68 -14.87 29.48
C ASN A 165 22.33 -14.54 30.17
N GLY A 166 21.22 -15.10 29.68
CA GLY A 166 19.87 -14.88 30.20
C GLY A 166 19.11 -13.72 29.52
N ASN A 167 19.75 -12.97 28.62
CA ASN A 167 19.10 -11.91 27.85
C ASN A 167 18.24 -12.50 26.71
N ILE A 168 17.48 -11.64 26.05
CA ILE A 168 16.62 -11.99 24.91
C ILE A 168 17.21 -11.33 23.67
N GLU A 169 17.36 -12.09 22.58
CA GLU A 169 17.66 -11.54 21.26
C GLU A 169 16.35 -11.43 20.46
N LEU A 170 16.04 -10.23 19.98
CA LEU A 170 14.89 -9.91 19.15
C LEU A 170 15.38 -9.43 17.78
N GLY A 171 14.98 -10.11 16.71
CA GLY A 171 15.29 -9.72 15.34
C GLY A 171 14.04 -9.25 14.59
N VAL A 172 14.15 -8.11 13.92
CA VAL A 172 13.22 -7.67 12.86
C VAL A 172 13.98 -7.74 11.54
N HIS A 173 13.40 -8.40 10.54
CA HIS A 173 14.02 -8.62 9.24
C HIS A 173 13.08 -8.16 8.13
N ILE A 174 13.50 -7.10 7.42
CA ILE A 174 12.73 -6.46 6.33
C ILE A 174 13.28 -6.92 4.99
N ALA A 175 12.42 -7.15 4.01
CA ALA A 175 12.80 -7.51 2.64
C ALA A 175 13.85 -6.54 2.06
N ASP A 176 14.96 -7.05 1.51
CA ASP A 176 16.03 -6.22 0.95
C ASP A 176 15.73 -5.80 -0.50
N VAL A 177 14.72 -4.94 -0.66
CA VAL A 177 14.32 -4.35 -1.96
C VAL A 177 15.51 -3.68 -2.66
N THR A 178 16.40 -3.05 -1.89
CA THR A 178 17.56 -2.31 -2.40
C THR A 178 18.57 -3.19 -3.13
N HIS A 179 18.53 -4.51 -2.89
CA HIS A 179 19.34 -5.44 -3.67
C HIS A 179 18.83 -5.53 -5.11
N PHE A 180 17.53 -5.52 -5.34
CA PHE A 180 16.92 -5.75 -6.65
C PHE A 180 16.67 -4.44 -7.42
N VAL A 181 16.16 -3.42 -6.75
CA VAL A 181 15.86 -2.12 -7.37
C VAL A 181 17.04 -1.18 -7.16
N LYS A 182 17.75 -0.85 -8.26
CA LYS A 182 18.92 0.03 -8.22
C LYS A 182 18.54 1.49 -8.43
N PRO A 183 19.16 2.44 -7.71
CA PRO A 183 18.93 3.87 -7.94
C PRO A 183 19.13 4.24 -9.41
N GLY A 184 18.15 4.94 -9.99
CA GLY A 184 18.17 5.39 -11.37
C GLY A 184 17.70 4.37 -12.41
N SER A 185 17.39 3.12 -12.03
CA SER A 185 16.83 2.12 -12.95
C SER A 185 15.42 2.49 -13.43
N LEU A 186 14.92 1.85 -14.49
CA LEU A 186 13.58 2.10 -15.00
C LEU A 186 12.50 1.72 -13.97
N THR A 187 12.76 0.67 -13.20
CA THR A 187 11.92 0.21 -12.09
C THR A 187 11.92 1.22 -10.95
N ASP A 188 13.09 1.74 -10.56
CA ASP A 188 13.21 2.80 -9.55
C ASP A 188 12.46 4.07 -9.95
N GLN A 189 12.59 4.50 -11.21
CA GLN A 189 11.89 5.67 -11.73
C GLN A 189 10.36 5.51 -11.70
N GLU A 190 9.86 4.30 -11.97
CA GLU A 190 8.43 4.01 -11.92
C GLU A 190 7.92 3.89 -10.48
N ALA A 191 8.66 3.18 -9.62
CA ALA A 191 8.37 3.09 -8.20
C ALA A 191 8.29 4.49 -7.57
N LYS A 192 9.21 5.39 -7.94
CA LYS A 192 9.20 6.79 -7.51
C LYS A 192 7.97 7.56 -8.01
N LYS A 193 7.47 7.28 -9.21
CA LYS A 193 6.25 7.91 -9.74
C LYS A 193 5.00 7.41 -9.01
N ARG A 194 4.91 6.10 -8.75
CA ARG A 194 3.78 5.47 -8.03
C ARG A 194 3.80 5.81 -6.54
N SER A 195 4.99 5.93 -5.96
CA SER A 195 5.29 6.19 -4.54
C SER A 195 4.81 5.13 -3.55
N THR A 196 3.64 4.53 -3.77
CA THR A 196 3.02 3.53 -2.91
C THR A 196 2.21 2.54 -3.75
N THR A 197 1.99 1.34 -3.21
CA THR A 197 0.93 0.44 -3.70
C THR A 197 -0.42 1.03 -3.28
N VAL A 198 -1.39 1.02 -4.21
CA VAL A 198 -2.76 1.51 -3.95
C VAL A 198 -3.69 0.31 -3.83
N TYR A 199 -4.31 0.15 -2.65
CA TYR A 199 -5.27 -0.92 -2.40
C TYR A 199 -6.69 -0.39 -2.60
N LEU A 200 -7.47 -1.11 -3.40
CA LEU A 200 -8.91 -0.94 -3.56
C LEU A 200 -9.63 -2.16 -2.98
N ALA A 201 -10.96 -2.09 -2.89
CA ALA A 201 -11.75 -3.17 -2.32
C ALA A 201 -11.64 -4.50 -3.10
N ASP A 202 -11.45 -4.44 -4.42
CA ASP A 202 -11.43 -5.62 -5.30
C ASP A 202 -10.04 -5.97 -5.86
N ARG A 203 -9.08 -5.04 -5.80
CA ARG A 203 -7.74 -5.21 -6.39
C ARG A 203 -6.71 -4.29 -5.75
N ARG A 204 -5.45 -4.48 -6.11
CA ARG A 204 -4.36 -3.55 -5.81
C ARG A 204 -3.64 -3.11 -7.07
N TYR A 205 -2.98 -1.96 -6.99
CA TYR A 205 -2.06 -1.48 -8.00
C TYR A 205 -0.66 -1.38 -7.41
N ASP A 206 0.20 -2.32 -7.78
CA ASP A 206 1.51 -2.48 -7.16
C ASP A 206 2.46 -1.34 -7.50
N MET A 207 3.26 -0.94 -6.51
CA MET A 207 4.39 -0.03 -6.70
C MET A 207 5.48 -0.67 -7.56
N LEU A 208 5.68 -1.98 -7.42
CA LEU A 208 6.72 -2.75 -8.11
C LEU A 208 6.08 -3.87 -8.95
N PRO A 209 6.77 -4.37 -9.99
CA PRO A 209 6.17 -5.36 -10.88
C PRO A 209 5.79 -6.71 -10.25
N GLU A 210 4.57 -7.17 -10.51
CA GLU A 210 3.92 -8.33 -9.89
C GLU A 210 4.68 -9.66 -10.09
N TYR A 211 5.07 -9.98 -11.33
CA TYR A 211 5.63 -11.28 -11.71
C TYR A 211 6.99 -11.62 -11.04
N HIS A 212 7.62 -10.65 -10.39
CA HIS A 212 8.96 -10.78 -9.78
C HIS A 212 9.01 -10.38 -8.30
N THR A 213 8.14 -9.46 -7.86
CA THR A 213 8.16 -8.91 -6.49
C THR A 213 7.50 -9.87 -5.49
N ILE A 214 6.36 -10.46 -5.85
CA ILE A 214 5.60 -11.40 -4.99
C ILE A 214 6.40 -12.66 -4.69
N THR A 215 7.42 -12.99 -5.49
CA THR A 215 8.19 -14.21 -5.27
C THR A 215 9.49 -13.96 -4.50
N PHE A 216 10.35 -12.99 -4.86
CA PHE A 216 11.66 -12.81 -4.18
C PHE A 216 11.74 -11.79 -3.07
N MET A 217 10.87 -10.79 -3.13
CA MET A 217 10.87 -9.73 -2.12
C MET A 217 9.92 -10.09 -0.99
N ASN A 218 8.93 -10.91 -1.31
CA ASN A 218 8.08 -11.57 -0.34
C ASN A 218 8.85 -12.64 0.44
N ILE A 219 8.78 -12.56 1.77
CA ILE A 219 9.46 -13.52 2.66
C ILE A 219 8.58 -14.79 2.88
N HIS A 220 7.69 -15.07 1.94
CA HIS A 220 6.65 -16.07 2.07
C HIS A 220 7.04 -17.51 1.68
N LEU A 221 6.28 -18.48 2.20
CA LEU A 221 6.51 -19.92 2.15
C LEU A 221 5.73 -20.66 1.04
N GLU A 222 4.60 -20.13 0.53
CA GLU A 222 3.68 -20.97 -0.26
C GLU A 222 4.03 -21.13 -1.74
N VAL A 223 4.81 -20.23 -2.36
CA VAL A 223 5.18 -20.44 -3.77
C VAL A 223 6.27 -21.52 -3.90
N HIS A 224 7.11 -21.66 -2.88
CA HIS A 224 8.11 -22.72 -2.76
C HIS A 224 8.44 -22.91 -1.28
N PHE A 225 8.10 -24.08 -0.71
CA PHE A 225 8.61 -24.49 0.60
C PHE A 225 10.13 -24.25 0.64
N LEU A 226 10.60 -23.47 1.63
CA LEU A 226 12.03 -23.22 1.93
C LEU A 226 12.75 -22.18 1.06
N CYS A 227 12.06 -21.14 0.60
CA CYS A 227 12.71 -20.04 -0.12
C CYS A 227 13.58 -19.16 0.80
N PHE A 228 14.90 -19.15 0.54
CA PHE A 228 15.82 -18.24 1.18
C PHE A 228 15.66 -16.83 0.60
N ARG A 229 15.72 -15.81 1.45
CA ARG A 229 15.42 -14.43 1.07
C ARG A 229 16.47 -13.48 1.63
N TYR A 230 16.74 -12.42 0.87
CA TYR A 230 17.61 -11.33 1.30
C TYR A 230 16.83 -10.37 2.17
N ALA A 231 17.38 -10.06 3.34
CA ALA A 231 16.78 -9.10 4.26
C ALA A 231 17.80 -8.06 4.72
N VAL A 232 17.29 -6.93 5.18
CA VAL A 232 17.97 -5.98 6.05
C VAL A 232 17.41 -6.21 7.44
N SER A 233 18.28 -6.43 8.42
CA SER A 233 17.86 -6.81 9.76
C SER A 233 18.36 -5.84 10.82
N VAL A 234 17.52 -5.68 11.83
CA VAL A 234 17.86 -5.05 13.11
C VAL A 234 17.71 -6.12 14.17
N ILE A 235 18.77 -6.35 14.93
CA ILE A 235 18.81 -7.37 15.97
C ILE A 235 19.16 -6.67 17.29
N TRP A 236 18.26 -6.73 18.26
CA TRP A 236 18.44 -6.20 19.59
C TRP A 236 18.80 -7.30 20.58
N GLU A 237 19.69 -6.99 21.50
CA GLU A 237 19.81 -7.71 22.77
C GLU A 237 19.04 -6.92 23.84
N LEU A 238 18.08 -7.58 24.48
CA LEU A 238 17.23 -7.02 25.52
C LEU A 238 17.52 -7.71 26.86
N ASP A 239 17.58 -6.94 27.94
CA ASP A 239 17.69 -7.52 29.27
C ASP A 239 16.35 -8.13 29.75
N LEU A 240 16.32 -8.69 30.96
CA LEU A 240 15.10 -9.28 31.55
C LEU A 240 14.00 -8.25 31.90
N LYS A 241 14.29 -6.95 31.79
CA LYS A 241 13.33 -5.86 31.92
C LYS A 241 12.88 -5.32 30.56
N TYR A 242 13.35 -5.92 29.46
CA TYR A 242 13.12 -5.51 28.08
C TYR A 242 13.80 -4.19 27.70
N GLU A 243 14.83 -3.78 28.43
CA GLU A 243 15.65 -2.63 28.07
C GLU A 243 16.70 -3.03 27.04
N VAL A 244 16.94 -2.15 26.06
CA VAL A 244 17.93 -2.40 25.00
C VAL A 244 19.33 -2.33 25.56
N VAL A 245 20.06 -3.44 25.46
CA VAL A 245 21.46 -3.57 25.87
C VAL A 245 22.39 -3.29 24.68
N ASP A 246 22.09 -3.87 23.53
CA ASP A 246 22.85 -3.70 22.30
C ASP A 246 21.93 -3.76 21.07
N VAL A 247 22.40 -3.20 19.95
CA VAL A 247 21.71 -3.25 18.67
C VAL A 247 22.69 -3.45 17.51
N TRP A 248 22.36 -4.40 16.65
CA TRP A 248 23.08 -4.68 15.42
C TRP A 248 22.21 -4.39 14.20
N TYR A 249 22.81 -3.77 13.19
CA TYR A 249 22.19 -3.50 11.89
C TYR A 249 23.01 -4.15 10.78
N GLY A 250 22.36 -4.79 9.82
CA GLY A 250 23.06 -5.29 8.65
C GLY A 250 22.23 -6.12 7.69
N LYS A 251 22.86 -6.48 6.58
CA LYS A 251 22.26 -7.35 5.56
C LYS A 251 22.38 -8.81 5.96
N THR A 252 21.28 -9.55 5.83
CA THR A 252 21.17 -10.94 6.24
C THR A 252 20.60 -11.80 5.12
N ILE A 253 20.76 -13.10 5.30
CA ILE A 253 20.05 -14.13 4.55
C ILE A 253 19.19 -14.88 5.56
N ILE A 254 17.89 -14.93 5.28
CA ILE A 254 16.90 -15.52 6.18
C ILE A 254 16.14 -16.65 5.49
N ARG A 255 15.51 -17.48 6.31
CA ARG A 255 14.51 -18.47 5.89
C ARG A 255 13.31 -18.32 6.82
N SER A 256 12.20 -17.80 6.30
CA SER A 256 10.95 -17.84 7.06
C SER A 256 10.44 -19.27 7.10
N GLN A 257 10.09 -19.73 8.29
CA GLN A 257 9.62 -21.09 8.55
C GLN A 257 8.10 -21.14 8.73
N TYR A 258 7.50 -20.02 9.15
CA TYR A 258 6.06 -19.92 9.40
C TYR A 258 5.53 -18.58 8.91
N LYS A 259 4.37 -18.61 8.26
CA LYS A 259 3.50 -17.46 8.10
C LYS A 259 2.31 -17.64 9.01
N LEU A 260 2.19 -16.74 9.98
CA LEU A 260 1.08 -16.74 10.92
C LEU A 260 0.07 -15.67 10.50
N PHE A 261 -1.18 -15.89 10.87
CA PHE A 261 -2.24 -14.88 10.76
C PHE A 261 -2.51 -14.27 12.12
N TYR A 262 -2.99 -13.03 12.17
CA TYR A 262 -3.30 -12.34 13.43
C TYR A 262 -4.23 -13.17 14.33
N GLU A 263 -5.32 -13.69 13.78
CA GLU A 263 -6.33 -14.45 14.50
C GLU A 263 -5.72 -15.73 15.10
N GLN A 264 -4.92 -16.45 14.31
CA GLN A 264 -4.23 -17.66 14.75
C GLN A 264 -3.20 -17.36 15.85
N THR A 265 -2.50 -16.23 15.74
CA THR A 265 -1.47 -15.83 16.69
C THR A 265 -2.06 -15.49 18.05
N VAL A 266 -3.16 -14.73 18.06
CA VAL A 266 -3.89 -14.39 19.29
C VAL A 266 -4.38 -15.65 19.99
N ILE A 267 -5.00 -16.58 19.27
CA ILE A 267 -5.47 -17.86 19.82
C ILE A 267 -4.30 -18.67 20.40
N ASN A 268 -3.18 -18.78 19.67
CA ASN A 268 -2.00 -19.51 20.13
C ASN A 268 -1.40 -18.91 21.42
N LEU A 269 -1.38 -17.57 21.54
CA LEU A 269 -0.92 -16.87 22.73
C LEU A 269 -1.84 -17.08 23.93
N GLN A 270 -3.16 -17.17 23.71
CA GLN A 270 -4.15 -17.41 24.76
C GLN A 270 -4.13 -18.85 25.27
N CYS A 271 -3.89 -19.81 24.38
CA CYS A 271 -3.82 -21.24 24.69
C CYS A 271 -2.45 -21.69 25.26
N TYR A 272 -1.46 -20.79 25.30
CA TYR A 272 -0.14 -21.12 25.84
C TYR A 272 -0.16 -21.18 27.38
N GLU A 273 -0.19 -22.39 27.93
CA GLU A 273 0.14 -22.64 29.34
C GLU A 273 1.66 -22.64 29.53
N ALA A 274 2.21 -21.55 30.08
CA ALA A 274 3.64 -21.46 30.35
C ALA A 274 4.11 -22.57 31.32
N PRO A 275 5.29 -23.19 31.08
CA PRO A 275 5.83 -24.22 31.96
C PRO A 275 5.95 -23.74 33.42
N THR A 276 5.71 -24.66 34.35
CA THR A 276 5.40 -24.46 35.78
C THR A 276 6.39 -23.58 36.55
N ALA A 277 7.63 -23.41 36.08
CA ALA A 277 8.62 -22.50 36.66
C ALA A 277 8.21 -21.01 36.57
N TYR A 278 7.39 -20.64 35.58
CA TYR A 278 6.92 -19.26 35.37
C TYR A 278 5.70 -18.88 36.25
N GLN A 279 5.03 -19.87 36.86
CA GLN A 279 3.82 -19.64 37.65
C GLN A 279 4.06 -18.86 38.96
N LYS A 280 5.30 -18.82 39.47
CA LYS A 280 5.64 -18.04 40.68
C LYS A 280 5.73 -16.52 40.47
N ARG A 281 5.71 -16.02 39.23
CA ARG A 281 5.74 -14.58 38.91
C ARG A 281 4.39 -14.00 38.48
N LYS A 282 3.29 -14.68 38.79
CA LYS A 282 1.93 -14.24 38.43
C LYS A 282 1.39 -13.19 39.40
N LYS A 283 1.90 -11.95 39.32
CA LYS A 283 1.19 -10.72 39.72
C LYS A 283 1.58 -9.54 38.82
N LYS A 284 1.20 -9.66 37.55
CA LYS A 284 0.66 -8.62 36.64
C LYS A 284 0.82 -9.19 35.23
N LYS A 285 -0.30 -9.64 34.65
CA LYS A 285 -0.38 -9.86 33.21
C LYS A 285 -0.22 -8.49 32.56
N ILE A 286 0.88 -8.25 31.87
CA ILE A 286 1.00 -7.17 30.90
C ILE A 286 1.42 -7.88 29.63
N SER A 287 0.53 -7.94 28.64
CA SER A 287 0.92 -8.43 27.31
C SER A 287 1.84 -7.39 26.66
N LEU A 288 2.76 -7.81 25.79
CA LEU A 288 3.57 -6.87 25.01
C LEU A 288 2.68 -5.92 24.18
N ALA A 289 1.48 -6.37 23.80
CA ALA A 289 0.45 -5.53 23.20
C ALA A 289 0.01 -4.41 24.15
N GLN A 290 -0.20 -4.67 25.45
CA GLN A 290 -0.50 -3.63 26.43
C GLN A 290 0.62 -2.61 26.62
N LEU A 291 1.91 -2.98 26.49
CA LEU A 291 3.01 -2.00 26.57
C LEU A 291 3.05 -1.01 25.39
N VAL A 292 2.56 -1.41 24.21
CA VAL A 292 2.37 -0.51 23.05
C VAL A 292 1.02 0.21 23.13
N HIS A 293 0.01 -0.43 23.74
CA HIS A 293 -1.33 0.13 23.94
C HIS A 293 -1.45 1.11 25.12
N ASP A 294 -0.55 1.04 26.10
CA ASP A 294 -0.55 1.86 27.33
C ASP A 294 -0.24 3.35 27.04
N GLY A 295 -0.01 3.71 25.77
CA GLY A 295 0.13 5.09 25.29
C GLY A 295 -1.03 5.63 24.46
N ALA A 296 -1.99 4.81 24.02
CA ALA A 296 -3.14 5.26 23.25
C ALA A 296 -4.44 4.67 23.82
N SER A 297 -5.30 5.55 24.32
CA SER A 297 -6.63 5.19 24.79
C SER A 297 -7.49 4.63 23.65
N GLN A 298 -8.43 3.74 23.97
CA GLN A 298 -9.38 3.18 23.00
C GLN A 298 -10.19 4.28 22.25
N ALA A 299 -10.37 5.45 22.87
CA ALA A 299 -10.96 6.62 22.24
C ALA A 299 -10.05 7.23 21.14
N GLU A 300 -8.73 7.23 21.34
CA GLU A 300 -7.78 7.72 20.33
C GLU A 300 -7.68 6.79 19.11
N ILE A 301 -7.93 5.49 19.25
CA ILE A 301 -7.90 4.55 18.11
C ILE A 301 -9.13 4.75 17.20
N VAL A 302 -10.30 4.93 17.80
CA VAL A 302 -11.57 5.13 17.08
C VAL A 302 -11.64 6.52 16.43
N ASP A 303 -11.04 7.55 17.04
CA ASP A 303 -10.95 8.89 16.44
C ASP A 303 -9.98 8.96 15.25
N ASN A 304 -8.97 8.07 15.17
CA ASN A 304 -7.94 8.11 14.12
C ASN A 304 -8.21 7.20 12.93
N VAL A 305 -9.15 6.26 13.02
CA VAL A 305 -9.49 5.31 11.94
C VAL A 305 -11.01 5.24 11.76
N PRO A 306 -11.58 6.03 10.84
CA PRO A 306 -13.03 6.12 10.61
C PRO A 306 -13.71 4.77 10.35
N GLU A 307 -12.99 3.82 9.77
CA GLU A 307 -13.45 2.48 9.43
C GLU A 307 -13.71 1.59 10.66
N LEU A 308 -13.21 1.97 11.84
CA LEU A 308 -13.40 1.24 13.10
C LEU A 308 -14.54 1.82 13.96
N GLN A 309 -15.21 2.89 13.52
CA GLN A 309 -16.24 3.58 14.30
C GLN A 309 -17.47 2.71 14.62
N ASP A 310 -17.78 1.74 13.76
CA ASP A 310 -18.95 0.88 13.90
C ASP A 310 -18.63 -0.48 14.57
N LEU A 311 -17.38 -0.74 14.93
CA LEU A 311 -16.97 -1.99 15.57
C LEU A 311 -17.00 -1.86 17.09
N SER A 312 -17.74 -2.77 17.74
CA SER A 312 -17.78 -2.86 19.20
C SER A 312 -16.42 -3.30 19.76
N GLY A 313 -16.12 -2.94 21.02
CA GLY A 313 -14.83 -3.24 21.66
C GLY A 313 -14.46 -4.74 21.70
N GLU A 314 -15.43 -5.65 21.59
CA GLU A 314 -15.18 -7.09 21.46
C GLU A 314 -14.76 -7.49 20.03
N GLN A 315 -15.23 -6.79 19.00
CA GLN A 315 -14.90 -7.03 17.59
C GLN A 315 -13.52 -6.49 17.18
N LEU A 316 -12.95 -5.57 17.96
CA LEU A 316 -11.60 -5.04 17.75
C LEU A 316 -10.51 -6.02 18.24
N VAL A 317 -10.88 -7.05 19.02
CA VAL A 317 -9.93 -7.95 19.72
C VAL A 317 -10.07 -9.41 19.27
N THR A 318 -11.03 -9.73 18.40
CA THR A 318 -11.19 -11.02 17.72
C THR A 318 -10.70 -10.97 16.29
#